data_AF-A0A2V9BR05-F1
#
_entry.id   AF-A0A2V9BR05-F1
#
_cell.length_a   1.000
_cell.length_b   1.000
_cell.length_c   1.000
_cell.angle_alpha   90.00
_cell.angle_beta   90.00
_cell.angle_gamma   90.00
#
_symmetry.space_group_name_H-M   'P 1'
#
loop_
_entity.id
_entity.type
_entity.pdbx_description
1 polymer ?
#
loop_
_entity_poly.entity_id
_entity_poly.type
_entity_poly.pdbx_seq_one_letter_code
_entity_poly.pdbx_strand_id
1 'polypeptide(L)'
;MDRTKQAESPSGELTTAAVAERQAEAKEIAESIAGARAAEPAKASRYSPVTVSGSAPRESSPANDFLDFLKQTKRVWLMVVGAIVGLILLVTLAQRGFGWFSKSRERKHEQAVASVTPEHLLARCGQPAEDTTRNLYPILMRTMTYQISREATYIFDFSRTAEEQSDWVFLSMKDANGKSYETAEEKVGAMSCLNSRK
;
A
#
# COMPACT_ATOMS: atom_id res chain seq x y z
N MET A 1 27.93 -39.97 8.57
CA MET A 1 28.71 -38.84 8.01
C MET A 1 27.68 -37.76 7.68
N ASP A 2 27.33 -36.90 8.66
CA ASP A 2 27.92 -35.56 8.93
C ASP A 2 27.49 -34.54 7.86
N ARG A 3 27.05 -33.29 8.10
CA ARG A 3 27.00 -32.38 9.26
C ARG A 3 26.08 -31.18 8.91
N THR A 4 25.61 -30.46 9.93
CA THR A 4 24.82 -29.20 9.95
C THR A 4 25.61 -27.92 9.63
N LYS A 5 24.90 -26.77 9.41
CA LYS A 5 25.25 -25.30 9.56
C LYS A 5 25.14 -24.44 8.26
N GLN A 6 24.80 -23.15 8.23
CA GLN A 6 24.32 -22.10 9.17
C GLN A 6 23.87 -20.87 8.30
N ALA A 7 23.07 -19.98 8.88
CA ALA A 7 22.65 -18.68 8.31
C ALA A 7 23.74 -17.59 8.45
N GLU A 8 23.73 -16.56 7.58
CA GLU A 8 24.14 -15.19 7.94
C GLU A 8 23.69 -14.10 6.92
N SER A 9 23.47 -12.90 7.48
CA SER A 9 22.89 -11.67 6.91
C SER A 9 23.89 -10.81 6.11
N PRO A 10 23.44 -9.82 5.30
CA PRO A 10 24.24 -8.62 4.98
C PRO A 10 23.73 -7.43 5.83
N SER A 11 24.50 -6.99 6.81
CA SER A 11 25.50 -5.91 6.75
C SER A 11 24.87 -4.53 6.48
N GLY A 12 24.76 -3.75 7.56
CA GLY A 12 24.43 -2.33 7.53
C GLY A 12 25.71 -1.51 7.56
N GLU A 13 25.88 -0.67 6.55
CA GLU A 13 26.83 0.45 6.54
C GLU A 13 26.04 1.71 6.17
N LEU A 14 25.41 2.33 7.18
CA LEU A 14 25.08 3.74 7.11
C LEU A 14 26.33 4.51 7.53
N THR A 15 26.89 5.25 6.58
CA THR A 15 28.09 6.05 6.71
C THR A 15 28.01 7.02 7.90
N THR A 16 29.01 6.97 8.76
CA THR A 16 29.21 7.86 9.93
C THR A 16 29.17 9.35 9.58
N ALA A 17 29.44 9.71 8.32
CA ALA A 17 29.31 11.06 7.80
C ALA A 17 27.86 11.59 7.83
N ALA A 18 26.87 10.76 7.50
CA ALA A 18 25.47 11.17 7.46
C ALA A 18 24.86 11.36 8.86
N VAL A 19 25.42 10.67 9.87
CA VAL A 19 25.02 10.85 11.28
C VAL A 19 25.61 12.14 11.85
N ALA A 20 26.85 12.48 11.50
CA ALA A 20 27.50 13.72 11.95
C ALA A 20 26.79 14.97 11.39
N GLU A 21 26.36 14.94 10.14
CA GLU A 21 25.63 16.06 9.51
C GLU A 21 24.28 16.33 10.20
N ARG A 22 23.51 15.27 10.50
CA ARG A 22 22.22 15.39 11.20
C ARG A 22 22.36 15.83 12.66
N GLN A 23 23.48 15.55 13.31
CA GLN A 23 23.73 16.00 14.68
C GLN A 23 24.18 17.47 14.75
N ALA A 24 24.80 18.00 13.70
CA ALA A 24 25.15 19.42 13.61
C ALA A 24 23.89 20.29 13.44
N GLU A 25 22.95 19.89 12.57
CA GLU A 25 21.69 20.61 12.37
C GLU A 25 20.81 20.62 13.64
N ALA A 26 20.78 19.52 14.38
CA ALA A 26 20.01 19.43 15.62
C ALA A 26 20.55 20.36 16.73
N LYS A 27 21.84 20.69 16.70
CA LYS A 27 22.48 21.55 17.70
C LYS A 27 22.23 23.04 17.43
N GLU A 28 22.19 23.43 16.16
CA GLU A 28 21.85 24.81 15.74
C GLU A 28 20.40 25.17 16.10
N ILE A 29 19.47 24.22 15.94
CA ILE A 29 18.06 24.40 16.31
C ILE A 29 17.92 24.56 17.84
N ALA A 30 18.69 23.82 18.63
CA ALA A 30 18.65 23.91 20.09
C ALA A 30 19.20 25.25 20.62
N GLU A 31 20.24 25.82 19.99
CA GLU A 31 20.76 27.14 20.36
C GLU A 31 19.81 28.27 19.96
N SER A 32 19.12 28.17 18.81
CA SER A 32 18.15 29.18 18.37
C SER A 32 16.94 29.31 19.33
N ILE A 33 16.54 28.21 19.97
CA ILE A 33 15.43 28.19 20.93
C ILE A 33 15.87 28.73 22.30
N ALA A 34 17.14 28.54 22.69
CA ALA A 34 17.68 29.04 23.95
C ALA A 34 17.94 30.57 23.91
N GLY A 35 18.28 31.13 22.74
CA GLY A 35 18.56 32.56 22.57
C GLY A 35 17.33 33.48 22.58
N ALA A 36 16.12 32.95 22.36
CA ALA A 36 14.91 33.77 22.20
C ALA A 36 14.22 34.21 23.51
N ARG A 37 14.84 33.99 24.69
CA ARG A 37 14.22 34.25 26.00
C ARG A 37 14.90 35.32 26.88
N ALA A 38 15.65 36.24 26.28
CA ALA A 38 16.32 37.31 27.04
C ALA A 38 16.19 38.71 26.39
N ALA A 39 15.08 39.40 26.71
CA ALA A 39 14.86 40.86 26.74
C ALA A 39 13.35 41.07 27.01
N GLU A 40 12.81 41.87 27.93
CA GLU A 40 13.17 43.21 28.39
C GLU A 40 12.45 43.50 29.75
N PRO A 41 12.91 44.42 30.62
CA PRO A 41 12.31 44.73 31.91
C PRO A 41 11.41 45.98 31.87
N ALA A 42 10.22 45.92 32.48
CA ALA A 42 9.33 47.08 32.59
C ALA A 42 8.86 47.35 34.03
N LYS A 43 9.50 48.37 34.62
CA LYS A 43 9.02 49.46 35.50
C LYS A 43 8.02 49.16 36.64
N ALA A 44 8.45 49.57 37.83
CA ALA A 44 7.68 49.72 39.06
C ALA A 44 6.44 50.63 38.92
N SER A 45 5.33 50.24 39.56
CA SER A 45 4.27 51.17 39.97
C SER A 45 3.58 50.74 41.28
N ARG A 46 3.81 51.56 42.31
CA ARG A 46 2.93 51.98 43.42
C ARG A 46 1.85 51.05 44.00
N TYR A 47 2.02 50.77 45.29
CA TYR A 47 1.07 50.38 46.35
C TYR A 47 -0.43 50.58 46.11
N SER A 48 -1.22 49.55 46.46
CA SER A 48 -2.33 49.63 47.44
C SER A 48 -2.80 48.21 47.83
N PRO A 49 -2.62 47.74 49.08
CA PRO A 49 -3.24 46.49 49.51
C PRO A 49 -4.68 46.74 49.94
N VAL A 50 -5.63 46.27 49.13
CA VAL A 50 -7.04 46.15 49.54
C VAL A 50 -7.14 44.97 50.50
N THR A 51 -7.52 45.27 51.74
CA THR A 51 -7.90 44.31 52.76
C THR A 51 -9.19 43.59 52.34
N VAL A 52 -9.08 42.30 52.01
CA VAL A 52 -10.26 41.43 51.92
C VAL A 52 -10.43 40.73 53.26
N SER A 53 -11.51 41.09 53.96
CA SER A 53 -11.97 40.46 55.20
C SER A 53 -12.36 39.00 54.96
N GLY A 54 -12.16 38.21 56.02
CA GLY A 54 -12.21 36.75 56.02
C GLY A 54 -13.49 36.14 55.48
N SER A 55 -13.30 35.04 54.75
CA SER A 55 -14.23 33.91 54.74
C SER A 55 -13.44 32.66 55.09
N ALA A 56 -13.83 32.06 56.22
CA ALA A 56 -13.53 30.73 56.77
C ALA A 56 -12.42 29.88 56.10
N PRO A 57 -11.48 29.29 56.88
CA PRO A 57 -10.59 28.26 56.37
C PRO A 57 -11.42 27.00 56.13
N ARG A 58 -11.89 26.80 54.90
CA ARG A 58 -12.14 25.45 54.41
C ARG A 58 -10.76 24.83 54.22
N GLU A 59 -10.41 23.88 55.07
CA GLU A 59 -9.27 22.99 54.88
C GLU A 59 -9.46 22.16 53.60
N SER A 60 -9.17 22.76 52.45
CA SER A 60 -8.82 21.99 51.26
C SER A 60 -7.39 21.52 51.47
N SER A 61 -7.21 20.30 51.96
CA SER A 61 -5.88 19.71 52.13
C SER A 61 -5.14 19.74 50.78
N PRO A 62 -3.92 20.28 50.71
CA PRO A 62 -3.12 20.35 49.47
C PRO A 62 -2.85 18.96 48.87
N ALA A 63 -2.92 17.92 49.69
CA ALA A 63 -2.86 16.53 49.25
C ALA A 63 -3.97 16.14 48.26
N ASN A 64 -5.18 16.71 48.40
CA ASN A 64 -6.30 16.42 47.52
C ASN A 64 -6.11 17.06 46.14
N ASP A 65 -5.55 18.28 46.08
CA ASP A 65 -5.22 18.94 44.82
C ASP A 65 -4.10 18.19 44.07
N PHE A 66 -3.06 17.72 44.77
CA PHE A 66 -1.99 16.92 44.16
C PHE A 66 -2.49 15.57 43.61
N LEU A 67 -3.44 14.92 44.29
CA LEU A 67 -4.03 13.66 43.83
C LEU A 67 -4.91 13.87 42.60
N ASP A 68 -5.64 14.99 42.52
CA ASP A 68 -6.43 15.34 41.34
C ASP A 68 -5.55 15.73 40.15
N PHE A 69 -4.44 16.45 40.37
CA PHE A 69 -3.43 16.68 39.34
C PHE A 69 -2.81 15.38 38.82
N LEU A 70 -2.47 14.44 39.72
CA LEU A 70 -1.93 13.14 39.33
C LEU A 70 -2.94 12.30 38.54
N LYS A 71 -4.22 12.30 38.95
CA LYS A 71 -5.30 11.64 38.20
C LYS A 71 -5.50 12.26 36.83
N GLN A 72 -5.50 13.59 36.74
CA GLN A 72 -5.71 14.31 35.49
C GLN A 72 -4.52 14.08 34.53
N THR A 73 -3.29 14.14 35.05
CA THR A 73 -2.08 13.84 34.28
C THR A 73 -2.07 12.40 33.81
N LYS A 74 -2.42 11.43 34.67
CA LYS A 74 -2.55 10.02 34.29
C LYS A 74 -3.59 9.80 33.20
N ARG A 75 -4.74 10.47 33.27
CA ARG A 75 -5.82 10.35 32.28
C ARG A 75 -5.43 10.95 30.93
N VAL A 76 -4.76 12.10 30.94
CA VAL A 76 -4.19 12.72 29.71
C VAL A 76 -3.13 11.81 29.10
N TRP A 77 -2.23 11.26 29.92
CA TRP A 77 -1.20 10.35 29.44
C TRP A 77 -1.78 9.07 28.83
N LEU A 78 -2.81 8.48 29.46
CA LEU A 78 -3.53 7.33 28.90
C LEU A 78 -4.23 7.65 27.58
N MET A 79 -4.81 8.84 27.43
CA MET A 79 -5.39 9.28 26.16
C MET A 79 -4.33 9.43 25.06
N VAL A 80 -3.18 10.01 25.39
CA VAL A 80 -2.07 10.16 24.43
C VAL A 80 -1.52 8.80 24.01
N VAL A 81 -1.26 7.90 24.96
CA VAL A 81 -0.80 6.53 24.66
C VAL A 81 -1.86 5.78 23.85
N GLY A 82 -3.14 5.88 24.23
CA GLY A 82 -4.24 5.27 23.50
C GLY A 82 -4.36 5.78 22.06
N ALA A 83 -4.19 7.08 21.85
CA ALA A 83 -4.19 7.69 20.52
C ALA A 83 -3.01 7.19 19.66
N ILE A 84 -1.81 7.10 20.24
CA ILE A 84 -0.63 6.58 19.55
C ILE A 84 -0.82 5.11 19.17
N VAL A 85 -1.27 4.27 20.10
CA VAL A 85 -1.53 2.85 19.84
C VAL A 85 -2.64 2.67 18.81
N GLY A 86 -3.72 3.45 18.91
CA GLY A 86 -4.81 3.46 17.95
C GLY A 86 -4.33 3.83 16.55
N LEU A 87 -3.50 4.86 16.43
CA LEU A 87 -2.91 5.27 15.15
C LEU A 87 -2.02 4.16 14.56
N ILE A 88 -1.16 3.55 15.38
CA ILE A 88 -0.26 2.47 14.93
C ILE A 88 -1.08 1.27 14.42
N LEU A 89 -2.13 0.86 15.14
CA LEU A 89 -3.02 -0.22 14.72
C LEU A 89 -3.74 0.11 13.42
N LEU A 90 -4.21 1.35 13.27
CA LEU A 90 -4.93 1.78 12.07
C LEU A 90 -4.01 1.80 10.84
N VAL A 91 -2.78 2.30 10.99
CA VAL A 91 -1.77 2.32 9.92
C VAL A 91 -1.34 0.90 9.54
N THR A 92 -1.08 0.01 10.50
CA THR A 92 -0.69 -1.38 10.21
C THR A 92 -1.82 -2.18 9.56
N LEU A 93 -3.07 -2.01 10.01
CA LEU A 93 -4.22 -2.63 9.37
C LEU A 93 -4.44 -2.10 7.95
N ALA A 94 -4.28 -0.80 7.73
CA ALA A 94 -4.39 -0.21 6.39
C ALA A 94 -3.30 -0.79 5.46
N GLN A 95 -2.03 -0.75 5.87
CA GLN A 95 -0.92 -1.27 5.06
C GLN A 95 -1.11 -2.76 4.72
N ARG A 96 -1.52 -3.57 5.69
CA ARG A 96 -1.75 -5.00 5.49
C ARG A 96 -2.99 -5.29 4.64
N GLY A 97 -4.06 -4.49 4.81
CA GLY A 97 -5.28 -4.58 4.03
C GLY A 97 -5.07 -4.23 2.56
N PHE A 98 -4.40 -3.12 2.27
CA PHE A 98 -4.09 -2.70 0.89
C PHE A 98 -3.19 -3.71 0.18
N GLY A 99 -2.14 -4.20 0.84
CA GLY A 99 -1.24 -5.20 0.27
C GLY A 99 -1.90 -6.57 0.05
N TRP A 100 -2.88 -6.95 0.86
CA TRP A 100 -3.65 -8.18 0.64
C TRP A 100 -4.67 -8.03 -0.48
N PHE A 101 -5.32 -6.88 -0.59
CA PHE A 101 -6.31 -6.62 -1.64
C PHE A 101 -5.66 -6.56 -3.03
N SER A 102 -4.51 -5.89 -3.18
CA SER A 102 -3.78 -5.84 -4.45
C SER A 102 -3.32 -7.24 -4.87
N LYS A 103 -2.65 -7.98 -3.98
CA LYS A 103 -2.20 -9.36 -4.24
C LYS A 103 -3.35 -10.31 -4.57
N SER A 104 -4.51 -10.14 -3.91
CA SER A 104 -5.70 -10.95 -4.22
C SER A 104 -6.26 -10.63 -5.59
N ARG A 105 -6.23 -9.36 -6.01
CA ARG A 105 -6.70 -8.92 -7.32
C ARG A 105 -5.78 -9.42 -8.43
N GLU A 106 -4.47 -9.30 -8.24
CA GLU A 106 -3.44 -9.78 -9.16
C GLU A 106 -3.57 -11.29 -9.39
N ARG A 107 -3.67 -12.09 -8.32
CA ARG A 107 -3.90 -13.55 -8.42
C ARG A 107 -5.17 -13.93 -9.19
N LYS A 108 -6.24 -13.13 -9.06
CA LYS A 108 -7.49 -13.36 -9.82
C LYS A 108 -7.30 -13.08 -11.30
N HIS A 109 -6.58 -12.01 -11.63
CA HIS A 109 -6.26 -11.68 -13.02
C HIS A 109 -5.36 -12.76 -13.63
N GLU A 110 -4.31 -13.17 -12.92
CA GLU A 110 -3.43 -14.26 -13.34
C GLU A 110 -4.19 -15.56 -13.58
N GLN A 111 -5.07 -15.97 -12.66
CA GLN A 111 -5.86 -17.20 -12.81
C GLN A 111 -6.87 -17.12 -13.97
N ALA A 112 -7.46 -15.94 -14.21
CA ALA A 112 -8.40 -15.73 -15.30
C ALA A 112 -7.73 -15.83 -16.67
N VAL A 113 -6.47 -15.39 -16.77
CA VAL A 113 -5.68 -15.37 -18.02
C VAL A 113 -4.88 -16.66 -18.24
N ALA A 114 -4.42 -17.32 -17.18
CA ALA A 114 -3.66 -18.59 -17.27
C ALA A 114 -4.49 -19.75 -17.86
N SER A 115 -5.82 -19.66 -17.80
CA SER A 115 -6.75 -20.67 -18.35
C SER A 115 -7.34 -20.28 -19.71
N VAL A 116 -6.77 -19.28 -20.40
CA VAL A 116 -7.30 -18.82 -21.68
C VAL A 116 -6.99 -19.87 -22.75
N THR A 117 -8.01 -20.64 -23.09
CA THR A 117 -8.03 -21.52 -24.27
C THR A 117 -9.08 -20.97 -25.25
N PRO A 118 -9.02 -21.33 -26.54
CA PRO A 118 -10.01 -20.88 -27.53
C PRO A 118 -11.45 -21.17 -27.07
N GLU A 119 -11.68 -22.36 -26.51
CA GLU A 119 -13.01 -22.77 -26.02
C GLU A 119 -13.45 -21.96 -24.79
N HIS A 120 -12.52 -21.63 -23.89
CA HIS A 120 -12.82 -20.74 -22.76
C HIS A 120 -13.10 -19.31 -23.21
N LEU A 121 -12.42 -18.80 -24.26
CA LEU A 121 -12.74 -17.50 -24.84
C LEU A 121 -14.14 -17.51 -25.45
N LEU A 122 -14.48 -18.54 -26.23
CA LEU A 122 -15.81 -18.68 -26.82
C LEU A 122 -16.91 -18.70 -25.75
N ALA A 123 -16.69 -19.45 -24.67
CA ALA A 123 -17.65 -19.54 -23.57
C ALA A 123 -17.83 -18.21 -22.81
N ARG A 124 -16.78 -17.40 -22.68
CA ARG A 124 -16.82 -16.15 -21.88
C ARG A 124 -17.15 -14.91 -22.68
N CYS A 125 -16.61 -14.80 -23.89
CA CYS A 125 -16.68 -13.62 -24.75
C CYS A 125 -17.64 -13.80 -25.95
N GLY A 126 -18.13 -15.02 -26.19
CA GLY A 126 -19.02 -15.32 -27.31
C GLY A 126 -18.27 -15.62 -28.60
N GLN A 127 -18.97 -15.54 -29.73
CA GLN A 127 -18.38 -15.82 -31.04
C GLN A 127 -17.45 -14.68 -31.49
N PRO A 128 -16.24 -14.99 -31.99
CA PRO A 128 -15.37 -13.99 -32.58
C PRO A 128 -15.93 -13.50 -33.92
N ALA A 129 -15.49 -12.32 -34.33
CA ALA A 129 -15.76 -11.78 -35.66
C ALA A 129 -15.03 -12.56 -36.76
N GLU A 130 -13.82 -13.06 -36.46
CA GLU A 130 -13.03 -13.89 -37.36
C GLU A 130 -12.35 -15.00 -36.56
N ASP A 131 -12.39 -16.23 -37.05
CA ASP A 131 -11.72 -17.39 -36.47
C ASP A 131 -11.04 -18.16 -37.59
N THR A 132 -9.71 -18.06 -37.65
CA THR A 132 -8.92 -18.75 -38.68
C THR A 132 -7.98 -19.73 -38.02
N THR A 133 -8.00 -20.98 -38.49
CA THR A 133 -7.05 -22.00 -38.08
C THR A 133 -6.12 -22.33 -39.25
N ARG A 134 -4.81 -22.17 -39.04
CA ARG A 134 -3.75 -22.45 -40.01
C ARG A 134 -2.99 -23.69 -39.59
N ASN A 135 -2.82 -24.62 -40.53
CA ASN A 135 -2.06 -25.84 -40.32
C ASN A 135 -0.60 -25.63 -40.74
N LEU A 136 0.29 -25.49 -39.77
CA LEU A 136 1.74 -25.32 -39.94
C LEU A 136 2.46 -26.54 -39.37
N TYR A 137 2.19 -27.72 -39.92
CA TYR A 137 2.64 -29.01 -39.38
C TYR A 137 4.10 -28.96 -38.90
N PRO A 138 4.39 -29.38 -37.65
CA PRO A 138 3.51 -30.11 -36.73
C PRO A 138 2.69 -29.21 -35.78
N ILE A 139 2.57 -27.90 -36.05
CA ILE A 139 1.85 -26.95 -35.19
C ILE A 139 0.56 -26.49 -35.88
N LEU A 140 -0.52 -26.40 -35.13
CA LEU A 140 -1.77 -25.78 -35.55
C LEU A 140 -1.85 -24.41 -34.88
N MET A 141 -2.01 -23.35 -35.66
CA MET A 141 -2.21 -22.00 -35.13
C MET A 141 -3.67 -21.62 -35.31
N ARG A 142 -4.29 -21.09 -34.26
CA ARG A 142 -5.66 -20.54 -34.32
C ARG A 142 -5.61 -19.08 -33.91
N THR A 143 -6.08 -18.22 -34.79
CA THR A 143 -6.16 -16.78 -34.56
C THR A 143 -7.63 -16.40 -34.51
N MET A 144 -8.04 -15.86 -33.36
CA MET A 144 -9.40 -15.39 -33.10
C MET A 144 -9.42 -13.88 -32.96
N THR A 145 -10.30 -13.22 -33.68
CA THR A 145 -10.45 -11.77 -33.67
C THR A 145 -11.79 -11.36 -33.08
N TYR A 146 -11.75 -10.58 -32.02
CA TYR A 146 -12.93 -10.04 -31.35
C TYR A 146 -13.03 -8.54 -31.57
N GLN A 147 -14.21 -8.11 -32.01
CA GLN A 147 -14.54 -6.69 -32.13
C GLN A 147 -15.41 -6.29 -30.94
N ILE A 148 -14.85 -5.51 -30.02
CA ILE A 148 -15.60 -5.02 -28.84
C ILE A 148 -16.35 -3.73 -29.19
N SER A 149 -15.74 -2.88 -30.01
CA SER A 149 -16.33 -1.63 -30.49
C SER A 149 -15.86 -1.33 -31.92
N ARG A 150 -16.34 -0.23 -32.50
CA ARG A 150 -15.91 0.20 -33.85
C ARG A 150 -14.41 0.52 -33.95
N GLU A 151 -13.77 0.81 -32.81
CA GLU A 151 -12.37 1.24 -32.74
C GLU A 151 -11.48 0.25 -31.98
N ALA A 152 -12.08 -0.73 -31.29
CA ALA A 152 -11.36 -1.69 -30.46
C ALA A 152 -11.56 -3.13 -30.97
N THR A 153 -10.52 -3.62 -31.64
CA THR A 153 -10.42 -5.00 -32.11
C THR A 153 -9.22 -5.66 -31.46
N TYR A 154 -9.42 -6.88 -30.96
CA TYR A 154 -8.42 -7.68 -30.27
C TYR A 154 -8.21 -9.00 -31.00
N ILE A 155 -6.95 -9.38 -31.16
CA ILE A 155 -6.50 -10.57 -31.85
C ILE A 155 -5.85 -11.48 -30.81
N PHE A 156 -6.34 -12.71 -30.73
CA PHE A 156 -5.84 -13.75 -29.84
C PHE A 156 -5.19 -14.84 -30.69
N ASP A 157 -3.91 -15.10 -30.43
CA ASP A 157 -3.16 -16.15 -31.09
C ASP A 157 -3.01 -17.36 -30.16
N PHE A 158 -3.32 -18.53 -30.69
CA PHE A 158 -3.19 -19.81 -30.01
C PHE A 158 -2.36 -20.76 -30.86
N SER A 159 -1.62 -21.65 -30.21
CA SER A 159 -1.01 -22.80 -30.86
C SER A 159 -1.39 -24.09 -30.15
N ARG A 160 -1.45 -25.17 -30.91
CA ARG A 160 -1.42 -26.53 -30.37
C ARG A 160 -0.54 -27.38 -31.28
N THR A 161 -0.04 -28.51 -30.81
CA THR A 161 0.60 -29.45 -31.73
C THR A 161 -0.47 -30.23 -32.50
N ALA A 162 -0.14 -30.67 -33.71
CA ALA A 162 -1.02 -31.47 -34.57
C ALA A 162 -1.19 -32.91 -34.06
N GLU A 163 -0.48 -33.28 -32.99
CA GLU A 163 -0.68 -34.55 -32.29
C GLU A 163 -2.05 -34.55 -31.58
N GLU A 164 -2.73 -35.69 -31.63
CA GLU A 164 -4.16 -35.88 -31.37
C GLU A 164 -4.63 -35.54 -29.94
N GLN A 165 -3.73 -35.15 -29.03
CA GLN A 165 -4.04 -34.89 -27.61
C GLN A 165 -3.38 -33.64 -27.01
N SER A 166 -2.89 -32.69 -27.83
CA SER A 166 -2.30 -31.48 -27.26
C SER A 166 -3.32 -30.40 -26.92
N ASP A 167 -3.12 -29.78 -25.75
CA ASP A 167 -3.89 -28.63 -25.32
C ASP A 167 -3.53 -27.38 -26.14
N TRP A 168 -4.51 -26.49 -26.31
CA TRP A 168 -4.25 -25.17 -26.89
C TRP A 168 -3.49 -24.30 -25.90
N VAL A 169 -2.37 -23.77 -26.36
CA VAL A 169 -1.52 -22.81 -25.65
C VAL A 169 -1.83 -21.41 -26.16
N PHE A 170 -2.15 -20.51 -25.24
CA PHE A 170 -2.27 -19.09 -25.53
C PHE A 170 -0.88 -18.48 -25.80
N LEU A 171 -0.71 -17.87 -26.96
CA LEU A 171 0.54 -17.23 -27.37
C LEU A 171 0.55 -15.75 -27.03
N SER A 172 -0.42 -15.00 -27.55
CA SER A 172 -0.46 -13.55 -27.36
C SER A 172 -1.84 -12.97 -27.57
N MET A 173 -2.07 -11.79 -26.98
CA MET A 173 -3.24 -10.95 -27.22
C MET A 173 -2.72 -9.60 -27.72
N LYS A 174 -3.19 -9.16 -28.88
CA LYS A 174 -2.79 -7.90 -29.51
C LYS A 174 -4.01 -7.08 -29.86
N ASP A 175 -3.88 -5.76 -29.92
CA ASP A 175 -4.90 -4.92 -30.54
C ASP A 175 -4.70 -4.86 -32.08
N ALA A 176 -5.62 -4.19 -32.78
CA ALA A 176 -5.49 -3.92 -34.21
C ALA A 176 -4.24 -3.09 -34.57
N ASN A 177 -3.68 -2.34 -33.62
CA ASN A 177 -2.47 -1.53 -33.81
C ASN A 177 -1.18 -2.34 -33.58
N GLY A 178 -1.29 -3.62 -33.20
CA GLY A 178 -0.15 -4.50 -32.92
C GLY A 178 0.43 -4.35 -31.51
N LYS A 179 -0.21 -3.60 -30.60
CA LYS A 179 0.17 -3.54 -29.19
C LYS A 179 -0.09 -4.89 -28.53
N SER A 180 0.97 -5.58 -28.10
CA SER A 180 0.88 -6.80 -27.30
C SER A 180 0.51 -6.47 -25.85
N TYR A 181 -0.39 -7.24 -25.28
CA TYR A 181 -0.72 -7.21 -23.86
C TYR A 181 -0.03 -8.41 -23.21
N GLU A 182 0.89 -8.17 -22.29
CA GLU A 182 1.64 -9.24 -21.63
C GLU A 182 1.02 -9.56 -20.28
N THR A 183 0.67 -8.53 -19.50
CA THR A 183 0.17 -8.70 -18.14
C THR A 183 -1.30 -9.11 -18.14
N ALA A 184 -1.70 -9.88 -17.12
CA ALA A 184 -3.08 -10.31 -16.99
C ALA A 184 -4.04 -9.15 -16.71
N GLU A 185 -3.58 -8.12 -16.00
CA GLU A 185 -4.37 -6.93 -15.69
C GLU A 185 -4.67 -6.12 -16.95
N GLU A 186 -3.69 -5.96 -17.85
CA GLU A 186 -3.91 -5.26 -19.12
C GLU A 186 -4.86 -6.03 -20.03
N LYS A 187 -4.71 -7.36 -20.13
CA LYS A 187 -5.61 -8.22 -20.92
C LYS A 187 -7.06 -8.10 -20.43
N VAL A 188 -7.28 -8.22 -19.12
CA VAL A 188 -8.61 -8.10 -18.51
C VAL A 188 -9.15 -6.66 -18.58
N GLY A 189 -8.27 -5.66 -18.47
CA GLY A 189 -8.63 -4.25 -18.63
C GLY A 189 -9.05 -3.90 -20.06
N ALA A 190 -8.37 -4.48 -21.06
CA ALA A 190 -8.70 -4.35 -22.47
C ALA A 190 -9.98 -5.10 -22.84
N MET A 191 -10.15 -6.31 -22.30
CA MET A 191 -11.29 -7.17 -22.59
C MET A 191 -11.90 -7.72 -21.30
N SER A 192 -12.95 -7.03 -20.84
CA SER A 192 -13.61 -7.33 -19.56
C SER A 192 -14.25 -8.71 -19.49
N CYS A 193 -14.65 -9.31 -20.62
CA CYS A 193 -15.21 -10.66 -20.67
C CYS A 193 -14.20 -11.77 -20.30
N LEU A 194 -12.89 -11.47 -20.29
CA LEU A 194 -11.88 -12.44 -19.83
C LEU A 194 -11.99 -12.72 -18.32
N ASN A 195 -12.54 -11.78 -17.56
CA ASN A 195 -12.76 -11.93 -16.13
C ASN A 195 -13.96 -12.86 -15.91
N SER A 196 -13.74 -14.05 -15.33
CA SER A 196 -14.73 -15.13 -15.16
C SER A 196 -15.92 -14.82 -14.24
N ARG A 197 -16.09 -13.57 -13.81
CA ARG A 197 -17.25 -13.09 -13.06
C ARG A 197 -18.13 -12.24 -13.94
N LYS A 198 -18.97 -12.90 -14.72
CA LYS A 198 -20.26 -12.35 -15.13
C LYS A 198 -21.35 -13.31 -14.68
#